data_AF-A0A1W1BZ18-F1
#
_entry.id   AF-A0A1W1BZ18-F1
#
_cell.length_a   1.000
_cell.length_b   1.000
_cell.length_c   1.000
_cell.angle_alpha   90.00
_cell.angle_beta   90.00
_cell.angle_gamma   90.00
#
_symmetry.space_group_name_H-M   'P 1'
#
loop_
_entity.id
_entity.type
_entity.pdbx_description
1 polymer ?
#
loop_
_entity_poly.entity_id
_entity_poly.type
_entity_poly.pdbx_seq_one_letter_code
_entity_poly.pdbx_strand_id
1 'polypeptide(L)'
;MHVENKKLQEILALKDTTIANYEASRVAVSDVVENYSSLDDVMTLINAGESNVSVSEKLNIPLSKIELIIKFDRLKNKNSIA
;
A
#
# COMPACT_ATOMS: atom_id res chain seq x y z
N MET A 1 -8.61 45.94 -1.53
CA MET A 1 -8.02 45.03 -0.51
C MET A 1 -8.84 43.73 -0.38
N HIS A 2 -9.11 43.02 -1.48
CA HIS A 2 -9.90 41.77 -1.48
C HIS A 2 -9.32 40.69 -2.41
N VAL A 3 -8.68 41.09 -3.51
CA VAL A 3 -8.06 40.18 -4.48
C VAL A 3 -6.87 39.42 -3.89
N GLU A 4 -6.04 40.09 -3.09
CA GLU A 4 -4.84 39.51 -2.51
C GLU A 4 -5.16 38.47 -1.42
N ASN A 5 -6.17 38.74 -0.57
CA ASN A 5 -6.67 37.76 0.40
C ASN A 5 -7.27 36.53 -0.26
N LYS A 6 -7.94 36.69 -1.41
CA LYS A 6 -8.48 35.54 -2.17
C LYS A 6 -7.36 34.67 -2.73
N LYS A 7 -6.33 35.26 -3.32
CA LYS A 7 -5.14 34.54 -3.80
C LYS A 7 -4.42 33.81 -2.66
N LEU A 8 -4.29 34.44 -1.50
CA LEU A 8 -3.70 33.82 -0.31
C LEU A 8 -4.50 32.58 0.15
N GLN A 9 -5.84 32.64 0.12
CA GLN A 9 -6.66 31.47 0.46
C GLN A 9 -6.56 30.34 -0.58
N GLU A 10 -6.49 30.67 -1.87
CA GLU A 10 -6.27 29.67 -2.93
C GLU A 10 -4.90 28.96 -2.77
N ILE A 11 -3.85 29.71 -2.42
CA ILE A 11 -2.52 29.16 -2.14
C ILE A 11 -2.55 28.25 -0.91
N LEU A 12 -3.26 28.64 0.16
CA LEU A 12 -3.41 27.82 1.36
C LEU A 12 -4.14 26.51 1.04
N ALA A 13 -5.23 26.56 0.27
CA ALA A 13 -5.99 25.38 -0.12
C ALA A 13 -5.15 24.41 -0.98
N LEU A 14 -4.34 24.93 -1.91
CA LEU A 14 -3.41 24.12 -2.70
C LEU A 14 -2.32 23.49 -1.82
N LYS A 15 -1.79 24.24 -0.84
CA LYS A 15 -0.81 23.74 0.12
C LYS A 15 -1.36 22.57 0.92
N ASP A 16 -2.55 22.74 1.48
CA ASP A 16 -3.18 21.73 2.34
C ASP A 16 -3.53 20.47 1.53
N THR A 17 -4.01 20.64 0.30
CA THR A 17 -4.25 19.51 -0.62
C THR A 17 -2.95 18.78 -0.95
N THR A 18 -1.86 19.51 -1.20
CA THR A 18 -0.55 18.92 -1.51
C THR A 18 0.01 18.12 -0.33
N ILE A 19 -0.13 18.66 0.90
CA ILE A 19 0.28 17.97 2.13
C ILE A 19 -0.53 16.67 2.30
N ALA A 20 -1.85 16.74 2.20
CA ALA A 20 -2.71 15.58 2.33
C ALA A 20 -2.37 14.48 1.30
N ASN A 21 -2.09 14.87 0.06
CA ASN A 21 -1.67 13.95 -0.99
C ASN A 21 -0.31 13.30 -0.69
N TYR A 22 0.65 14.07 -0.17
CA TYR A 22 1.97 13.55 0.19
C TYR A 22 1.89 12.58 1.38
N GLU A 23 1.10 12.91 2.40
CA GLU A 23 0.85 12.04 3.55
C GLU A 23 0.17 10.73 3.14
N ALA A 24 -0.89 10.81 2.32
CA ALA A 24 -1.58 9.63 1.78
C ALA A 24 -0.63 8.76 0.94
N SER A 25 0.21 9.37 0.11
CA SER A 25 1.22 8.67 -0.70
C SER A 25 2.27 8.00 0.18
N ARG A 26 2.75 8.68 1.23
CA ARG A 26 3.75 8.14 2.16
C ARG A 26 3.20 6.96 2.97
N VAL A 27 1.95 7.04 3.42
CA VAL A 27 1.27 5.91 4.09
C VAL A 27 1.15 4.72 3.15
N ALA A 28 0.71 4.94 1.90
CA ALA A 28 0.63 3.89 0.90
C ALA A 28 1.99 3.25 0.58
N VAL A 29 3.07 4.03 0.52
CA VAL A 29 4.44 3.52 0.30
C VAL A 29 4.91 2.71 1.53
N SER A 30 4.65 3.18 2.74
CA SER A 30 5.00 2.44 3.97
C SER A 30 4.29 1.10 4.03
N ASP A 31 2.97 1.09 3.76
CA ASP A 31 2.17 -0.13 3.72
C ASP A 31 2.72 -1.11 2.67
N VAL A 32 3.10 -0.61 1.49
CA VAL A 32 3.72 -1.44 0.44
C VAL A 32 5.05 -2.01 0.89
N VAL A 33 5.94 -1.22 1.50
CA VAL A 33 7.26 -1.69 1.97
C VAL A 33 7.12 -2.74 3.08
N GLU A 34 6.21 -2.53 4.04
CA GLU A 34 5.93 -3.50 5.09
C GLU A 34 5.26 -4.77 4.56
N ASN A 35 4.46 -4.66 3.50
CA ASN A 35 3.88 -5.82 2.82
C ASN A 35 4.94 -6.60 2.01
N TYR A 36 5.89 -5.91 1.38
CA TYR A 36 7.00 -6.54 0.65
C TYR A 36 7.94 -7.31 1.58
N SER A 37 8.16 -6.84 2.80
CA SER A 37 9.01 -7.54 3.77
C SER A 37 8.53 -8.96 4.06
N SER A 38 7.22 -9.23 4.00
CA SER A 38 6.64 -10.55 4.26
C SER A 38 6.22 -11.27 2.98
N LEU A 39 6.44 -10.67 1.81
CA LEU A 39 5.97 -11.21 0.54
C LEU A 39 6.66 -12.52 0.18
N ASP A 40 7.98 -12.59 0.37
CA ASP A 40 8.77 -13.79 0.02
C ASP A 40 8.41 -14.97 0.93
N ASP A 41 8.26 -14.72 2.24
CA ASP A 41 7.85 -15.74 3.22
C ASP A 41 6.42 -16.24 2.98
N VAL A 42 5.47 -15.33 2.72
CA VAL A 42 4.08 -15.67 2.41
C VAL A 42 4.02 -16.49 1.12
N MET A 43 4.66 -16.02 0.04
CA MET A 43 4.62 -16.72 -1.24
C MET A 43 5.34 -18.07 -1.20
N THR A 44 6.41 -18.21 -0.41
CA THR A 44 7.09 -19.49 -0.19
C THR A 44 6.15 -20.53 0.43
N LEU A 45 5.42 -20.16 1.49
CA LEU A 45 4.51 -21.08 2.18
C LEU A 45 3.27 -21.40 1.34
N ILE A 46 2.74 -20.42 0.60
CA ILE A 46 1.63 -20.64 -0.34
C ILE A 46 2.05 -21.58 -1.49
N ASN A 47 3.24 -21.38 -2.06
CA ASN A 47 3.76 -22.24 -3.13
C ASN A 47 4.09 -23.66 -2.63
N ALA A 48 4.38 -23.83 -1.34
CA ALA A 48 4.52 -25.14 -0.69
C ALA A 48 3.18 -25.86 -0.47
N GLY A 49 2.04 -25.22 -0.81
CA GLY A 49 0.70 -25.78 -0.71
C GLY A 49 -0.01 -25.53 0.62
N GLU A 50 0.51 -24.64 1.46
CA GLU A 50 -0.17 -24.28 2.70
C GLU A 50 -1.42 -23.42 2.45
N SER A 51 -2.42 -23.58 3.32
CA SER A 51 -3.61 -22.74 3.30
C SER A 51 -3.32 -21.36 3.85
N ASN A 52 -4.02 -20.34 3.35
CA ASN A 52 -3.85 -18.94 3.81
C ASN A 52 -4.01 -18.80 5.33
N VAL A 53 -4.86 -19.62 5.95
CA VAL A 53 -5.08 -19.65 7.41
C VAL A 53 -3.83 -20.15 8.14
N SER A 54 -3.23 -21.25 7.67
CA SER A 54 -1.98 -21.79 8.24
C SER A 54 -0.84 -20.78 8.15
N VAL A 55 -0.71 -20.11 6.99
CA VAL A 55 0.31 -19.08 6.80
C VAL A 55 0.08 -17.86 7.72
N SER A 56 -1.17 -17.48 7.92
CA SER A 56 -1.57 -16.38 8.83
C SER A 56 -1.16 -16.67 10.27
N GLU A 57 -1.38 -17.89 10.73
CA GLU A 57 -1.01 -18.34 12.08
C GLU A 57 0.51 -18.45 12.23
N LYS A 58 1.21 -19.04 11.25
CA LYS A 58 2.67 -19.24 11.30
C LYS A 58 3.47 -17.96 11.28
N LEU A 59 3.07 -17.00 10.44
CA LEU A 59 3.77 -15.73 10.31
C LEU A 59 3.24 -14.67 11.30
N ASN A 60 2.19 -15.00 12.06
CA ASN A 60 1.49 -14.06 12.94
C ASN A 60 1.05 -12.78 12.18
N ILE A 61 0.57 -12.97 10.95
CA ILE A 61 0.13 -11.91 10.04
C ILE A 61 -1.38 -12.06 9.84
N PRO A 62 -2.17 -10.98 9.88
CA PRO A 62 -3.61 -11.05 9.60
C PRO A 62 -3.91 -11.67 8.23
N LEU A 63 -4.94 -12.51 8.17
CA LEU A 63 -5.36 -13.16 6.92
C LEU A 63 -5.63 -12.15 5.78
N SER A 64 -6.21 -10.99 6.11
CA SER A 64 -6.45 -9.90 5.16
C SER A 64 -5.16 -9.37 4.52
N LYS A 65 -4.06 -9.32 5.28
CA LYS A 65 -2.74 -8.90 4.80
C LYS A 65 -2.14 -9.97 3.87
N ILE A 66 -2.30 -11.25 4.19
CA ILE A 66 -1.89 -12.36 3.31
C ILE A 66 -2.62 -12.31 1.97
N GLU A 67 -3.94 -12.12 1.98
CA GLU A 67 -4.72 -11.99 0.74
C GLU A 67 -4.26 -10.80 -0.11
N LEU A 68 -3.92 -9.68 0.53
CA LEU A 68 -3.42 -8.48 -0.14
C LEU A 68 -2.06 -8.76 -0.81
N ILE A 69 -1.14 -9.42 -0.09
CA ILE A 69 0.17 -9.82 -0.60
C ILE A 69 0.04 -10.73 -1.83
N ILE A 70 -0.81 -11.76 -1.75
CA ILE A 70 -1.06 -12.68 -2.88
C ILE A 70 -1.66 -11.93 -4.08
N LYS A 71 -2.59 -11.00 -3.85
CA LYS A 71 -3.18 -10.17 -4.93
C LYS A 71 -2.11 -9.28 -5.57
N PHE A 72 -1.24 -8.66 -4.77
CA PHE A 72 -0.15 -7.82 -5.27
C PHE A 72 0.82 -8.61 -6.15
N ASP A 73 1.25 -9.79 -5.71
CA ASP A 73 2.14 -10.65 -6.48
C ASP A 73 1.52 -11.04 -7.84
N ARG A 74 0.24 -11.44 -7.84
CA ARG A 74 -0.50 -11.75 -9.07
C ARG A 74 -0.60 -10.56 -10.03
N LEU A 75 -0.78 -9.35 -9.50
CA LEU A 75 -0.83 -8.13 -10.33
C LEU A 75 0.53 -7.81 -10.93
N LYS A 76 1.62 -7.97 -10.17
CA LYS A 76 3.00 -7.81 -10.67
C LYS A 76 3.29 -8.79 -11.82
N ASN A 77 2.91 -10.05 -11.66
CA ASN A 77 3.09 -11.06 -12.70
C ASN A 77 2.19 -10.84 -13.93
N LYS A 78 1.01 -10.23 -13.77
CA LYS A 78 0.16 -9.84 -14.90
C LYS A 78 0.74 -8.71 -15.74
N ASN A 79 1.43 -7.74 -15.12
CA ASN A 79 2.07 -6.64 -15.85
C ASN A 79 3.44 -7.00 -16.45
N SER A 80 4.01 -8.16 -16.12
CA SER A 80 5.26 -8.66 -16.72
C SER A 80 5.03 -9.41 -18.03
N ILE A 81 3.78 -9.59 -18.46
CA ILE A 81 3.38 -10.18 -19.74
C ILE A 81 2.63 -9.11 -20.54
N ALA A 82 3.32 -8.03 -20.90
CA ALA A 82 2.89 -7.03 -21.87
C ALA A 82 4.10 -6.44 -22.58
#